data_AF-A0A6B3C7X9-F1
#
_entry.id   AF-A0A6B3C7X9-F1
#
_cell.length_a   1.000
_cell.length_b   1.000
_cell.length_c   1.000
_cell.angle_alpha   90.00
_cell.angle_beta   90.00
_cell.angle_gamma   90.00
#
_symmetry.space_group_name_H-M   'P 1'
#
loop_
_entity.id
_entity.type
_entity.pdbx_description
1 polymer ?
#
loop_
_entity_poly.entity_id
_entity_poly.type
_entity_poly.pdbx_seq_one_letter_code
_entity_poly.pdbx_strand_id
1 'polypeptide(L)'
;HAMEQERTALEQRRDRLGTRLAVLGRLATDLLREIAEGAGSGESEGERWHRELDRVDGERDAYGEQLRAVETRLDTLSLELRSFRTALDLSEEQPAELVGHVELTVDAAVAGPVRLRLSHLVPCALWRPAYRAVLDGDSLTLETDAMVWQRTGEDWSDVRLTLSTARSALATDPPRLAEDRLTLKDRSAAERRIVDVELREEEIGDLGPAPVLGLPGVDDGGEPRVLNAPVPVSVPADGRAHRVPVSAFTVAASSEYACSPELSPLVTQVVRCDNRSGHALLAGPVDLVRGT
;
A
#
# COMPACT_ATOMS: atom_id res chain seq x y z
N HIS A 1 -6.51 3.20 11.42
CA HIS A 1 -5.16 3.30 12.01
C HIS A 1 -5.09 3.17 13.54
N ALA A 2 -5.51 4.14 14.36
CA ALA A 2 -5.34 4.05 15.83
C ALA A 2 -6.06 2.84 16.47
N MET A 3 -7.32 2.61 16.11
CA MET A 3 -8.10 1.46 16.58
C MET A 3 -7.54 0.11 16.09
N GLU A 4 -6.91 0.06 14.92
CA GLU A 4 -6.30 -1.17 14.39
C GLU A 4 -4.98 -1.51 15.12
N GLN A 5 -4.21 -0.48 15.48
CA GLN A 5 -3.04 -0.64 16.35
C GLN A 5 -3.44 -1.12 17.74
N GLU A 6 -4.51 -0.55 18.33
CA GLU A 6 -5.05 -1.02 19.62
C GLU A 6 -5.50 -2.48 19.55
N ARG A 7 -6.23 -2.88 18.50
CA ARG A 7 -6.65 -4.27 18.30
C ARG A 7 -5.45 -5.22 18.26
N THR A 8 -4.43 -4.88 17.48
CA THR A 8 -3.21 -5.69 17.33
C THR A 8 -2.49 -5.85 18.67
N ALA A 9 -2.39 -4.78 19.46
CA ALA A 9 -1.78 -4.83 20.79
C ALA A 9 -2.57 -5.72 21.77
N LEU A 10 -3.90 -5.64 21.73
CA LEU A 10 -4.77 -6.48 22.56
C LEU A 10 -4.73 -7.96 22.16
N GLU A 11 -4.66 -8.27 20.86
CA GLU A 11 -4.48 -9.63 20.35
C GLU A 11 -3.16 -10.25 20.86
N GLN A 12 -2.05 -9.50 20.75
CA GLN A 12 -0.76 -9.94 21.30
C GLN A 12 -0.82 -10.15 22.82
N ARG A 13 -1.55 -9.28 23.55
CA ARG A 13 -1.71 -9.41 25.00
C ARG A 13 -2.53 -10.66 25.37
N ARG A 14 -3.63 -10.92 24.66
CA ARG A 14 -4.45 -12.12 24.81
C ARG A 14 -3.60 -13.38 24.63
N ASP A 15 -2.80 -13.43 23.57
CA ASP A 15 -1.97 -14.61 23.26
C ASP A 15 -0.89 -14.84 24.32
N ARG A 16 -0.27 -13.77 24.83
CA ARG A 16 0.67 -13.84 25.96
C ARG A 16 0.01 -14.36 27.24
N LEU A 17 -1.18 -13.87 27.56
CA LEU A 17 -1.94 -14.31 28.75
C LEU A 17 -2.38 -15.78 28.62
N GLY A 18 -2.89 -16.17 27.45
CA GLY A 18 -3.25 -17.56 27.16
C GLY A 18 -2.05 -18.52 27.30
N THR A 19 -0.88 -18.10 26.80
CA THR A 19 0.37 -18.87 26.96
C THR A 19 0.76 -19.02 28.43
N ARG A 20 0.65 -17.93 29.22
CA ARG A 20 0.95 -17.97 30.66
C ARG A 20 0.01 -18.90 31.42
N LEU A 21 -1.29 -18.84 31.14
CA LEU A 21 -2.29 -19.73 31.73
C LEU A 21 -2.04 -21.19 31.37
N ALA A 22 -1.64 -21.49 30.13
CA ALA A 22 -1.28 -22.85 29.72
C ALA A 22 -0.05 -23.39 30.48
N VAL A 23 0.95 -22.53 30.74
CA VAL A 23 2.12 -22.90 31.56
C VAL A 23 1.70 -23.19 33.01
N LEU A 24 0.88 -22.32 33.61
CA LEU A 24 0.36 -22.55 34.97
C LEU A 24 -0.53 -23.80 35.04
N GLY A 25 -1.26 -24.10 33.96
CA GLY A 25 -2.04 -25.34 33.83
C GLY A 25 -1.18 -26.60 33.88
N ARG A 26 -0.04 -26.59 33.17
CA ARG A 26 0.94 -27.69 33.23
C ARG A 26 1.56 -27.81 34.62
N LEU A 27 1.98 -26.69 35.20
CA LEU A 27 2.58 -26.68 36.53
C LEU A 27 1.63 -27.19 37.61
N ALA A 28 0.34 -26.82 37.55
CA ALA A 28 -0.69 -27.39 38.44
C ALA A 28 -0.82 -28.91 38.27
N THR A 29 -0.77 -29.39 37.04
CA THR A 29 -0.86 -30.83 36.73
C THR A 29 0.35 -31.60 37.27
N ASP A 30 1.55 -31.04 37.13
CA ASP A 30 2.78 -31.63 37.63
C ASP A 30 2.84 -31.60 39.16
N LEU A 31 2.37 -30.52 39.80
CA LEU A 31 2.25 -30.43 41.27
C LEU A 31 1.26 -31.47 41.82
N LEU A 32 0.11 -31.65 41.18
CA LEU A 32 -0.85 -32.70 41.57
C LEU A 32 -0.26 -34.11 41.42
N ARG A 33 0.62 -34.33 40.44
CA ARG A 33 1.36 -35.58 40.28
C ARG A 33 2.37 -35.80 41.40
N GLU A 34 3.18 -34.77 41.72
CA GLU A 34 4.13 -34.80 42.86
C GLU A 34 3.41 -35.12 44.18
N ILE A 35 2.26 -34.47 44.43
CA ILE A 35 1.43 -34.73 45.62
C ILE A 35 0.99 -36.20 45.68
N ALA A 36 0.51 -36.75 44.57
CA ALA A 36 0.04 -38.14 44.51
C ALA A 36 1.18 -39.15 44.75
N GLU A 37 2.36 -38.90 44.16
CA GLU A 37 3.55 -39.74 44.32
C GLU A 37 4.11 -39.67 45.75
N GLY A 38 4.27 -38.47 46.30
CA GLY A 38 4.78 -38.26 47.67
C GLY A 38 3.84 -38.79 48.76
N ALA A 39 2.51 -38.61 48.60
CA ALA A 39 1.55 -39.20 49.52
C ALA A 39 1.58 -40.74 49.48
N GLY A 40 1.85 -41.33 48.30
CA GLY A 40 2.02 -42.77 48.12
C GLY A 40 3.29 -43.35 48.75
N SER A 41 4.36 -42.55 48.86
CA SER A 41 5.62 -42.93 49.51
C SER A 41 5.64 -42.67 51.03
N GLY A 42 4.59 -42.05 51.58
CA GLY A 42 4.46 -41.75 53.00
C GLY A 42 5.05 -40.40 53.42
N GLU A 43 5.32 -39.50 52.47
CA GLU A 43 5.72 -38.12 52.76
C GLU A 43 4.55 -37.32 53.34
N SER A 44 4.85 -36.40 54.26
CA SER A 44 3.87 -35.54 54.92
C SER A 44 4.25 -34.06 54.77
N GLU A 45 4.35 -33.59 53.53
CA GLU A 45 4.65 -32.19 53.19
C GLU A 45 3.40 -31.33 52.93
N GLY A 46 2.27 -31.63 53.58
CA GLY A 46 0.96 -31.03 53.28
C GLY A 46 0.94 -29.49 53.25
N GLU A 47 1.63 -28.82 54.18
CA GLU A 47 1.70 -27.34 54.19
C GLU A 47 2.45 -26.75 52.99
N ARG A 48 3.46 -27.45 52.46
CA ARG A 48 4.19 -27.01 51.26
C ARG A 48 3.28 -27.14 50.05
N TRP A 49 2.66 -28.31 49.87
CA TRP A 49 1.76 -28.57 48.74
C TRP A 49 0.56 -27.62 48.71
N HIS A 50 -0.03 -27.33 49.87
CA HIS A 50 -1.13 -26.38 49.97
C HIS A 50 -0.69 -24.97 49.54
N ARG A 51 0.46 -24.49 50.02
CA ARG A 51 1.00 -23.17 49.63
C ARG A 51 1.31 -23.08 48.13
N GLU A 52 1.87 -24.13 47.53
CA GLU A 52 2.18 -24.14 46.10
C GLU A 52 0.90 -24.20 45.26
N LEU A 53 -0.11 -24.98 45.65
CA LEU A 53 -1.42 -25.01 44.99
C LEU A 53 -2.12 -23.65 45.06
N ASP A 54 -2.22 -23.07 46.25
CA ASP A 54 -2.84 -21.76 46.46
C ASP A 54 -2.18 -20.67 45.62
N ARG A 55 -0.84 -20.72 45.52
CA ARG A 55 -0.08 -19.79 44.69
C ARG A 55 -0.45 -19.95 43.22
N VAL A 56 -0.49 -21.18 42.71
CA VAL A 56 -0.77 -21.47 41.30
C VAL A 56 -2.20 -21.11 40.96
N ASP A 57 -3.16 -21.44 41.82
CA ASP A 57 -4.56 -21.09 41.64
C ASP A 57 -4.76 -19.57 41.68
N GLY A 58 -4.13 -18.88 42.64
CA GLY A 58 -4.14 -17.42 42.70
C GLY A 58 -3.53 -16.74 41.46
N GLU A 59 -2.40 -17.26 40.94
CA GLU A 59 -1.83 -16.77 39.68
C GLU A 59 -2.76 -17.04 38.49
N ARG A 60 -3.39 -18.23 38.43
CA ARG A 60 -4.33 -18.60 37.36
C ARG A 60 -5.59 -17.74 37.37
N ASP A 61 -6.15 -17.45 38.53
CA ASP A 61 -7.33 -16.59 38.65
C ASP A 61 -7.00 -15.17 38.20
N ALA A 62 -5.87 -14.61 38.68
CA ALA A 62 -5.43 -13.26 38.30
C ALA A 62 -5.19 -13.13 36.79
N TYR A 63 -4.50 -14.09 36.17
CA TYR A 63 -4.29 -14.07 34.71
C TYR A 63 -5.57 -14.38 33.93
N GLY A 64 -6.46 -15.21 34.48
CA GLY A 64 -7.77 -15.51 33.90
C GLY A 64 -8.68 -14.29 33.83
N GLU A 65 -8.72 -13.49 34.90
CA GLU A 65 -9.45 -12.21 34.92
C GLU A 65 -8.88 -11.21 33.90
N GLN A 66 -7.54 -11.09 33.83
CA GLN A 66 -6.90 -10.24 32.82
C GLN A 66 -7.24 -10.69 31.39
N LEU A 67 -7.28 -12.00 31.14
CA LEU A 67 -7.63 -12.53 29.82
C LEU A 67 -9.07 -12.18 29.45
N ARG A 68 -10.03 -12.42 30.35
CA ARG A 68 -11.45 -12.07 30.12
C ARG A 68 -11.63 -10.57 29.86
N ALA A 69 -10.91 -9.72 30.60
CA ALA A 69 -10.96 -8.28 30.40
C ALA A 69 -10.45 -7.86 29.00
N VAL A 70 -9.35 -8.46 28.54
CA VAL A 70 -8.79 -8.22 27.20
C VAL A 70 -9.75 -8.72 26.12
N GLU A 71 -10.33 -9.91 26.28
CA GLU A 71 -11.31 -10.48 25.36
C GLU A 71 -12.56 -9.59 25.23
N THR A 72 -13.09 -9.11 26.36
CA THR A 72 -14.23 -8.18 26.39
C THR A 72 -13.94 -6.88 25.64
N ARG A 73 -12.72 -6.35 25.81
CA ARG A 73 -12.28 -5.14 25.10
C ARG A 73 -12.14 -5.39 23.59
N LEU A 74 -11.60 -6.54 23.19
CA LEU A 74 -11.51 -6.94 21.78
C LEU A 74 -12.89 -7.05 21.13
N ASP A 75 -13.87 -7.62 21.82
CA ASP A 75 -15.25 -7.74 21.31
C ASP A 75 -15.90 -6.37 21.14
N THR A 76 -15.76 -5.51 22.15
CA THR A 76 -16.27 -4.12 22.11
C THR A 76 -15.65 -3.34 20.95
N LEU A 77 -14.32 -3.37 20.83
CA LEU A 77 -13.58 -2.69 19.77
C LEU A 77 -13.96 -3.24 18.38
N SER A 78 -14.24 -4.54 18.27
CA SER A 78 -14.68 -5.17 17.03
C SER A 78 -16.09 -4.73 16.60
N LEU A 79 -16.98 -4.49 17.55
CA LEU A 79 -18.31 -3.94 17.28
C LEU A 79 -18.22 -2.47 16.85
N GLU A 80 -17.41 -1.66 17.53
CA GLU A 80 -17.15 -0.26 17.16
C GLU A 80 -16.56 -0.17 15.74
N LEU A 81 -15.54 -0.97 15.42
CA LEU A 81 -14.96 -0.98 14.07
C LEU A 81 -15.97 -1.37 12.99
N ARG A 82 -16.87 -2.31 13.28
CA ARG A 82 -17.94 -2.69 12.35
C ARG A 82 -18.91 -1.54 12.14
N SER A 83 -19.39 -0.90 13.20
CA SER A 83 -20.34 0.21 13.07
C SER A 83 -19.75 1.40 12.33
N PHE A 84 -18.48 1.74 12.58
CA PHE A 84 -17.77 2.78 11.84
C PHE A 84 -17.62 2.44 10.35
N ARG A 85 -17.30 1.20 10.00
CA ARG A 85 -17.22 0.76 8.60
C ARG A 85 -18.57 0.84 7.91
N THR A 86 -19.63 0.35 8.55
CA THR A 86 -20.99 0.46 8.00
C THR A 86 -21.41 1.92 7.85
N ALA A 87 -21.11 2.79 8.81
CA ALA A 87 -21.42 4.21 8.73
C ALA A 87 -20.65 4.91 7.60
N LEU A 88 -19.40 4.52 7.37
CA LEU A 88 -18.60 5.00 6.24
C LEU A 88 -19.21 4.54 4.91
N ASP A 89 -19.49 3.25 4.76
CA ASP A 89 -20.11 2.68 3.56
C ASP A 89 -21.49 3.31 3.26
N LEU A 90 -22.26 3.70 4.29
CA LEU A 90 -23.55 4.38 4.15
C LEU A 90 -23.42 5.89 3.89
N SER A 91 -22.34 6.51 4.35
CA SER A 91 -22.04 7.93 4.09
C SER A 91 -21.43 8.14 2.71
N GLU A 92 -20.88 7.10 2.10
CA GLU A 92 -20.57 7.10 0.68
C GLU A 92 -21.90 7.15 -0.09
N GLU A 93 -22.23 8.31 -0.67
CA GLU A 93 -23.38 8.44 -1.57
C GLU A 93 -23.27 7.33 -2.63
N GLN A 94 -24.30 6.46 -2.70
CA GLN A 94 -24.40 5.49 -3.80
C GLN A 94 -24.26 6.29 -5.10
N PRO A 95 -23.29 5.95 -5.96
CA PRO A 95 -23.10 6.71 -7.19
C PRO A 95 -24.43 6.71 -7.93
N ALA A 96 -24.91 7.91 -8.30
CA ALA A 96 -26.10 8.04 -9.12
C ALA A 96 -25.95 7.09 -10.31
N GLU A 97 -26.92 6.20 -10.50
CA GLU A 97 -26.93 5.25 -11.61
C GLU A 97 -26.87 6.08 -12.90
N LEU A 98 -25.69 6.19 -13.48
CA LEU A 98 -25.42 7.10 -14.58
C LEU A 98 -25.87 6.40 -15.87
N VAL A 99 -27.18 6.31 -16.06
CA VAL A 99 -27.76 5.62 -17.22
C VAL A 99 -27.57 6.49 -18.46
N GLY A 100 -26.50 6.24 -19.21
CA GLY A 100 -26.35 6.76 -20.57
C GLY A 100 -27.32 6.07 -21.52
N HIS A 101 -28.21 6.82 -22.18
CA HIS A 101 -29.05 6.28 -23.25
C HIS A 101 -28.36 6.49 -24.61
N VAL A 102 -28.15 5.41 -25.35
CA VAL A 102 -27.58 5.45 -26.70
C VAL A 102 -28.65 4.93 -27.68
N GLU A 103 -29.19 5.83 -28.49
CA GLU A 103 -30.13 5.50 -29.57
C GLU A 103 -29.37 5.41 -30.91
N LEU A 104 -29.57 4.31 -31.66
CA LEU A 104 -28.88 4.04 -32.91
C LEU A 104 -29.88 3.56 -33.97
N THR A 105 -29.89 4.20 -35.13
CA THR A 105 -30.62 3.72 -36.31
C THR A 105 -29.65 3.02 -37.25
N VAL A 106 -29.89 1.74 -37.52
CA VAL A 106 -29.05 0.91 -38.41
C VAL A 106 -29.81 0.68 -39.72
N ASP A 107 -29.26 1.16 -40.84
CA ASP A 107 -29.75 0.88 -42.18
C ASP A 107 -28.86 -0.18 -42.85
N ALA A 108 -29.46 -1.25 -43.38
CA ALA A 108 -28.77 -2.37 -43.97
C ALA A 108 -29.52 -2.89 -45.21
N ALA A 109 -28.81 -3.02 -46.33
CA ALA A 109 -29.38 -3.46 -47.60
C ALA A 109 -29.85 -4.93 -47.62
N VAL A 110 -29.32 -5.75 -46.71
CA VAL A 110 -29.65 -7.18 -46.57
C VAL A 110 -29.81 -7.50 -45.09
N ALA A 111 -30.85 -8.26 -44.74
CA ALA A 111 -31.08 -8.69 -43.36
C ALA A 111 -29.93 -9.59 -42.88
N GLY A 112 -29.35 -9.27 -41.72
CA GLY A 112 -28.26 -10.05 -41.13
C GLY A 112 -27.81 -9.50 -39.77
N PRO A 113 -26.97 -10.27 -39.04
CA PRO A 113 -26.42 -9.83 -37.75
C PRO A 113 -25.43 -8.69 -37.94
N VAL A 114 -25.57 -7.62 -37.14
CA VAL A 114 -24.65 -6.47 -37.10
C VAL A 114 -23.94 -6.45 -35.75
N ARG A 115 -22.62 -6.23 -35.75
CA ARG A 115 -21.82 -6.03 -34.54
C ARG A 115 -21.61 -4.55 -34.31
N LEU A 116 -22.06 -4.05 -33.18
CA LEU A 116 -21.84 -2.67 -32.73
C LEU A 116 -20.71 -2.64 -31.70
N ARG A 117 -19.87 -1.60 -31.75
CA ARG A 117 -18.84 -1.32 -30.74
C ARG A 117 -19.06 0.10 -30.24
N LEU A 118 -19.40 0.24 -28.96
CA LEU A 118 -19.45 1.53 -28.27
C LEU A 118 -18.09 1.80 -27.62
N SER A 119 -17.63 3.05 -27.69
CA SER A 119 -16.42 3.51 -27.01
C SER A 119 -16.70 4.88 -26.45
N HIS A 120 -16.48 5.06 -25.16
CA HIS A 120 -16.75 6.32 -24.45
C HIS A 120 -15.66 6.57 -23.41
N LEU A 121 -15.60 7.81 -22.93
CA LEU A 121 -14.74 8.20 -21.81
C LEU A 121 -15.60 8.24 -20.55
N VAL A 122 -15.14 7.57 -19.50
CA VAL A 122 -15.73 7.67 -18.15
C VAL A 122 -14.79 8.46 -17.25
N PRO A 123 -15.30 9.42 -16.47
CA PRO A 123 -14.52 10.05 -15.41
C PRO A 123 -14.32 9.06 -14.25
N CYS A 124 -13.65 9.52 -13.20
CA CYS A 124 -13.53 8.80 -11.93
C CYS A 124 -12.73 7.50 -11.98
N ALA A 125 -11.77 7.40 -12.92
CA ALA A 125 -10.73 6.38 -12.93
C ALA A 125 -9.34 7.02 -12.82
N LEU A 126 -8.47 6.44 -12.00
CA LEU A 126 -7.09 6.88 -11.77
C LEU A 126 -6.21 5.65 -11.61
N TRP A 127 -4.93 5.78 -11.96
CA TRP A 127 -3.93 4.78 -11.62
C TRP A 127 -2.61 5.42 -11.18
N ARG A 128 -1.74 4.64 -10.52
CA ARG A 128 -0.37 5.01 -10.14
C ARG A 128 0.55 3.78 -10.19
N PRO A 129 1.83 3.93 -10.57
CA PRO A 129 2.79 2.85 -10.43
C PRO A 129 3.12 2.59 -8.96
N ALA A 130 3.41 1.34 -8.61
CA ALA A 130 3.98 0.95 -7.34
C ALA A 130 4.97 -0.19 -7.59
N TYR A 131 6.07 -0.21 -6.85
CA TYR A 131 7.14 -1.16 -7.08
C TYR A 131 7.43 -1.97 -5.85
N ARG A 132 7.90 -3.19 -6.06
CA ARG A 132 8.48 -4.02 -5.02
C ARG A 132 9.82 -4.57 -5.50
N ALA A 133 10.88 -4.26 -4.77
CA ALA A 133 12.23 -4.65 -5.10
C ALA A 133 12.73 -5.64 -4.03
N VAL A 134 12.98 -6.88 -4.44
CA VAL A 134 13.47 -7.96 -3.57
C VAL A 134 14.92 -8.27 -3.92
N LEU A 135 15.84 -7.99 -3.00
CA LEU A 135 17.25 -8.35 -3.13
C LEU A 135 17.52 -9.69 -2.43
N ASP A 136 17.99 -10.68 -3.18
CA ASP A 136 18.44 -11.99 -2.68
C ASP A 136 19.86 -12.27 -3.18
N GLY A 137 20.84 -12.21 -2.27
CA GLY A 137 22.26 -12.20 -2.63
C GLY A 137 22.60 -11.09 -3.62
N ASP A 138 23.09 -11.49 -4.80
CA ASP A 138 23.43 -10.58 -5.92
C ASP A 138 22.32 -10.52 -6.99
N SER A 139 21.11 -11.00 -6.67
CA SER A 139 19.97 -11.04 -7.57
C SER A 139 18.88 -10.08 -7.08
N LEU A 140 18.46 -9.14 -7.94
CA LEU A 140 17.36 -8.23 -7.67
C LEU A 140 16.16 -8.61 -8.52
N THR A 141 15.01 -8.82 -7.88
CA THR A 141 13.71 -8.94 -8.54
C THR A 141 12.94 -7.64 -8.37
N LEU A 142 12.56 -7.00 -9.47
CA LEU A 142 11.72 -5.82 -9.48
C LEU A 142 10.34 -6.18 -10.04
N GLU A 143 9.32 -6.05 -9.20
CA GLU A 143 7.91 -6.17 -9.57
C GLU A 143 7.34 -4.76 -9.75
N THR A 144 6.65 -4.53 -10.86
CA THR A 144 5.90 -3.30 -11.14
C THR A 144 4.41 -3.63 -11.13
N ASP A 145 3.70 -2.97 -10.23
CA ASP A 145 2.25 -2.96 -10.14
C ASP A 145 1.70 -1.59 -10.54
N ALA A 146 0.45 -1.58 -10.98
CA ALA A 146 -0.38 -0.39 -11.04
C ALA A 146 -1.43 -0.47 -9.92
N MET A 147 -1.44 0.53 -9.04
CA MET A 147 -2.58 0.78 -8.18
C MET A 147 -3.65 1.47 -9.01
N VAL A 148 -4.82 0.87 -9.13
CA VAL A 148 -5.96 1.38 -9.90
C VAL A 148 -7.09 1.71 -8.93
N TRP A 149 -7.64 2.92 -9.06
CA TRP A 149 -8.83 3.36 -8.35
C TRP A 149 -9.89 3.70 -9.37
N GLN A 150 -11.11 3.20 -9.18
CA GLN A 150 -12.20 3.56 -10.05
C GLN A 150 -13.51 3.65 -9.27
N ARG A 151 -14.29 4.68 -9.59
CA ARG A 151 -15.67 4.87 -9.15
C ARG A 151 -16.49 5.38 -10.33
N THR A 152 -16.31 4.71 -11.46
CA THR A 152 -16.93 5.06 -12.75
C THR A 152 -18.41 4.73 -12.79
N GLY A 153 -18.90 3.95 -11.81
CA GLY A 153 -20.25 3.40 -11.78
C GLY A 153 -20.38 2.04 -12.48
N GLU A 154 -19.31 1.58 -13.14
CA GLU A 154 -19.28 0.30 -13.85
C GLU A 154 -18.20 -0.61 -13.27
N ASP A 155 -18.57 -1.84 -12.93
CA ASP A 155 -17.60 -2.86 -12.57
C ASP A 155 -16.85 -3.34 -13.82
N TRP A 156 -15.53 -3.20 -13.81
CA TRP A 156 -14.70 -3.75 -14.86
C TRP A 156 -14.47 -5.23 -14.55
N SER A 157 -15.01 -6.13 -15.36
CA SER A 157 -14.89 -7.58 -15.18
C SER A 157 -14.16 -8.20 -16.37
N ASP A 158 -13.03 -8.87 -16.11
CA ASP A 158 -12.24 -9.57 -17.14
C ASP A 158 -11.83 -8.68 -18.33
N VAL A 159 -11.41 -7.43 -18.05
CA VAL A 159 -11.08 -6.44 -19.07
C VAL A 159 -9.58 -6.45 -19.38
N ARG A 160 -9.24 -6.21 -20.66
CA ARG A 160 -7.87 -5.86 -21.04
C ARG A 160 -7.60 -4.41 -20.65
N LEU A 161 -6.74 -4.21 -19.67
CA LEU A 161 -6.44 -2.89 -19.12
C LEU A 161 -5.17 -2.30 -19.77
N THR A 162 -5.33 -1.10 -20.31
CA THR A 162 -4.23 -0.25 -20.79
C THR A 162 -4.18 1.00 -19.93
N LEU A 163 -3.00 1.29 -19.38
CA LEU A 163 -2.72 2.38 -18.48
C LEU A 163 -1.91 3.43 -19.24
N SER A 164 -2.31 4.69 -19.16
CA SER A 164 -1.63 5.79 -19.86
C SER A 164 -1.28 6.90 -18.89
N THR A 165 -0.08 7.45 -19.00
CA THR A 165 0.30 8.69 -18.29
C THR A 165 -0.28 9.94 -18.96
N ALA A 166 -0.83 9.81 -20.18
CA ALA A 166 -1.57 10.91 -20.82
C ALA A 166 -2.86 11.22 -20.05
N ARG A 167 -3.13 12.51 -19.84
CA ARG A 167 -4.43 12.97 -19.33
C ARG A 167 -5.47 12.98 -20.44
N SER A 168 -6.02 11.82 -20.80
CA SER A 168 -7.08 11.70 -21.82
C SER A 168 -8.38 12.44 -21.47
N ALA A 169 -8.58 12.80 -20.19
CA ALA A 169 -9.75 13.54 -19.71
C ALA A 169 -9.59 15.07 -19.73
N LEU A 170 -8.40 15.61 -20.01
CA LEU A 170 -8.27 17.04 -20.25
C LEU A 170 -8.96 17.37 -21.58
N ALA A 171 -9.91 18.29 -21.49
CA ALA A 171 -10.65 18.81 -22.63
C ALA A 171 -9.72 19.10 -23.81
N THR A 172 -10.19 18.73 -24.99
CA THR A 172 -9.57 18.89 -26.31
C THR A 172 -9.31 20.34 -26.72
N ASP A 173 -9.42 21.30 -25.80
CA ASP A 173 -9.16 22.70 -26.11
C ASP A 173 -7.64 22.94 -26.03
N PRO A 174 -6.97 23.19 -27.16
CA PRO A 174 -5.54 23.48 -27.15
C PRO A 174 -5.27 24.67 -26.22
N PRO A 175 -4.15 24.67 -25.47
CA PRO A 175 -3.81 25.82 -24.64
C PRO A 175 -3.78 27.06 -25.53
N ARG A 176 -4.39 28.16 -25.05
CA ARG A 176 -4.34 29.43 -25.77
C ARG A 176 -2.89 29.86 -25.89
N LEU A 177 -2.36 29.89 -27.10
CA LEU A 177 -1.02 30.40 -27.38
C LEU A 177 -0.98 31.88 -26.96
N ALA A 178 -0.18 32.19 -25.94
CA ALA A 178 0.18 33.56 -25.60
C ALA A 178 1.49 33.93 -26.33
N GLU A 179 1.67 35.20 -26.66
CA GLU A 179 2.95 35.68 -27.18
C GLU A 179 4.06 35.46 -26.14
N ASP A 180 5.04 34.61 -26.46
CA ASP A 180 6.29 34.54 -25.71
C ASP A 180 7.24 35.66 -26.19
N ARG A 181 7.07 36.85 -25.61
CA ARG A 181 7.83 38.03 -26.01
C ARG A 181 9.22 38.01 -25.40
N LEU A 182 10.17 37.47 -26.15
CA LEU A 182 11.59 37.61 -25.85
C LEU A 182 11.98 39.10 -25.89
N THR A 183 12.39 39.64 -24.75
CA THR A 183 12.95 40.99 -24.66
C THR A 183 14.45 40.88 -24.42
N LEU A 184 15.23 41.60 -25.23
CA LEU A 184 16.65 41.75 -24.98
C LEU A 184 16.81 42.72 -23.81
N LYS A 185 17.31 42.22 -22.68
CA LYS A 185 17.79 43.06 -21.59
C LYS A 185 19.24 43.41 -21.88
N ASP A 186 19.55 44.69 -22.00
CA ASP A 186 20.93 45.13 -22.05
C ASP A 186 21.64 44.72 -20.76
N ARG A 187 22.67 43.88 -20.90
CA ARG A 187 23.53 43.47 -19.77
C ARG A 187 24.07 44.70 -19.09
N SER A 188 23.90 44.78 -17.77
CA SER A 188 24.45 45.88 -16.98
C SER A 188 25.99 45.91 -17.07
N ALA A 189 26.60 47.07 -16.82
CA ALA A 189 28.06 47.18 -16.81
C ALA A 189 28.73 46.26 -15.76
N ALA A 190 28.01 45.87 -14.70
CA ALA A 190 28.44 44.90 -13.70
C ALA A 190 28.43 43.47 -14.26
N GLU A 191 27.36 43.07 -14.95
CA GLU A 191 27.22 41.74 -15.59
C GLU A 191 28.20 41.52 -16.75
N ARG A 192 28.74 42.59 -17.36
CA ARG A 192 29.77 42.49 -18.42
C ARG A 192 31.19 42.28 -17.90
N ARG A 193 31.44 42.57 -16.62
CA ARG A 193 32.79 42.59 -16.04
C ARG A 193 33.11 41.34 -15.20
N ILE A 194 32.10 40.55 -14.87
CA ILE A 194 32.22 39.30 -14.12
C ILE A 194 31.74 38.18 -15.05
N VAL A 195 32.67 37.37 -15.55
CA VAL A 195 32.34 36.03 -16.02
C VAL A 195 32.26 35.19 -14.76
N ASP A 196 31.11 35.19 -14.12
CA ASP A 196 30.82 34.17 -13.11
C ASP A 196 30.69 32.86 -13.88
N VAL A 197 31.74 32.05 -13.82
CA VAL A 197 31.58 30.62 -14.01
C VAL A 197 30.93 30.13 -12.72
N GLU A 198 29.63 30.33 -12.60
CA GLU A 198 28.84 29.48 -11.74
C GLU A 198 29.00 28.07 -12.30
N LEU A 199 29.86 27.29 -11.65
CA LEU A 199 29.64 25.86 -11.54
C LEU A 199 28.26 25.73 -10.90
N ARG A 200 27.24 25.71 -11.75
CA ARG A 200 25.89 25.38 -11.37
C ARG A 200 25.94 23.89 -11.01
N GLU A 201 26.19 23.62 -9.72
CA GLU A 201 25.56 22.47 -9.10
C GLU A 201 24.07 22.70 -9.31
N GLU A 202 23.53 22.09 -10.35
CA GLU A 202 22.09 21.85 -10.42
C GLU A 202 21.76 20.93 -9.24
N GLU A 203 21.46 21.54 -8.08
CA GLU A 203 20.32 21.05 -7.33
C GLU A 203 19.17 21.02 -8.34
N ILE A 204 18.68 19.81 -8.63
CA ILE A 204 17.46 19.59 -9.37
C ILE A 204 16.36 20.29 -8.56
N GLY A 205 16.12 21.55 -8.92
CA GLY A 205 15.00 22.31 -8.43
C GLY A 205 13.73 21.54 -8.75
N ASP A 206 12.93 21.38 -7.72
CA ASP A 206 11.59 20.81 -7.72
C ASP A 206 10.90 20.96 -9.09
N LEU A 207 10.83 19.86 -9.85
CA LEU A 207 10.15 19.82 -11.14
C LEU A 207 8.65 19.82 -10.89
N GLY A 208 8.06 21.02 -10.82
CA GLY A 208 6.61 21.13 -10.94
C GLY A 208 6.07 22.52 -10.59
N PRO A 209 4.96 22.96 -11.21
CA PRO A 209 4.19 24.06 -10.68
C PRO A 209 3.71 23.70 -9.26
N ALA A 210 3.62 24.73 -8.41
CA ALA A 210 3.16 24.67 -7.02
C ALA A 210 2.00 23.66 -6.80
N PRO A 211 1.93 23.00 -5.63
CA PRO A 211 0.96 21.97 -5.35
C PRO A 211 -0.46 22.52 -5.57
N VAL A 212 -1.10 22.07 -6.63
CA VAL A 212 -2.55 22.18 -6.73
C VAL A 212 -3.11 21.33 -5.61
N LEU A 213 -3.95 21.93 -4.77
CA LEU A 213 -4.71 21.25 -3.74
C LEU A 213 -5.62 20.21 -4.43
N GLY A 214 -5.17 18.96 -4.51
CA GLY A 214 -5.79 17.86 -5.25
C GLY A 214 -4.78 16.75 -5.55
N LEU A 215 -5.25 15.51 -5.78
CA LEU A 215 -4.37 14.37 -6.10
C LEU A 215 -3.60 14.66 -7.41
N PRO A 216 -2.26 14.72 -7.40
CA PRO A 216 -1.49 14.90 -8.63
C PRO A 216 -1.76 13.72 -9.57
N GLY A 217 -1.83 13.96 -10.89
CA GLY A 217 -1.89 12.88 -11.88
C GLY A 217 -0.56 12.13 -12.00
N VAL A 218 -0.52 11.08 -12.83
CA VAL A 218 0.72 10.39 -13.25
C VAL A 218 1.50 11.18 -14.32
N ASP A 219 1.02 12.38 -14.63
CA ASP A 219 1.56 13.26 -15.66
C ASP A 219 2.70 14.07 -15.06
N ASP A 220 3.92 13.75 -15.50
CA ASP A 220 5.17 14.40 -15.15
C ASP A 220 5.57 15.48 -16.19
N GLY A 221 4.68 15.81 -17.14
CA GLY A 221 4.97 16.72 -18.24
C GLY A 221 5.89 16.13 -19.32
N GLY A 222 6.19 14.84 -19.24
CA GLY A 222 7.02 14.11 -20.20
C GLY A 222 6.25 13.52 -21.38
N GLU A 223 6.94 12.71 -22.19
CA GLU A 223 6.33 11.93 -23.26
C GLU A 223 5.36 10.89 -22.66
N PRO A 224 4.10 10.81 -23.13
CA PRO A 224 3.14 9.83 -22.64
C PRO A 224 3.66 8.40 -22.71
N ARG A 225 3.54 7.66 -21.61
CA ARG A 225 3.87 6.24 -21.50
C ARG A 225 2.59 5.43 -21.40
N VAL A 226 2.57 4.33 -22.14
CA VAL A 226 1.47 3.37 -22.15
C VAL A 226 1.98 2.04 -21.62
N LEU A 227 1.33 1.54 -20.57
CA LEU A 227 1.59 0.24 -19.95
C LEU A 227 0.36 -0.65 -20.15
N ASN A 228 0.57 -1.95 -20.27
CA ASN A 228 -0.52 -2.91 -20.45
C ASN A 228 -0.48 -3.94 -19.33
N ALA A 229 -1.64 -4.27 -18.77
CA ALA A 229 -1.75 -5.45 -17.92
C ALA A 229 -1.55 -6.70 -18.80
N PRO A 230 -0.69 -7.65 -18.41
CA PRO A 230 -0.37 -8.82 -19.21
C PRO A 230 -1.53 -9.82 -19.31
N VAL A 231 -2.46 -9.77 -18.35
CA VAL A 231 -3.63 -10.64 -18.23
C VAL A 231 -4.86 -9.76 -18.02
N PRO A 232 -6.06 -10.18 -18.50
CA PRO A 232 -7.30 -9.51 -18.13
C PRO A 232 -7.46 -9.35 -16.61
N VAL A 233 -8.06 -8.24 -16.19
CA VAL A 233 -8.24 -7.89 -14.78
C VAL A 233 -9.67 -7.48 -14.47
N SER A 234 -10.05 -7.63 -13.22
CA SER A 234 -11.33 -7.13 -12.71
C SER A 234 -11.08 -6.06 -11.64
N VAL A 235 -11.73 -4.90 -11.79
CA VAL A 235 -11.62 -3.75 -10.88
C VAL A 235 -13.03 -3.24 -10.55
N PRO A 236 -13.53 -3.49 -9.32
CA PRO A 236 -14.84 -3.00 -8.86
C PRO A 236 -14.94 -1.47 -8.78
N ALA A 237 -16.15 -0.93 -8.89
CA ALA A 237 -16.43 0.52 -8.84
C ALA A 237 -16.55 1.07 -7.41
N ASP A 238 -15.67 0.61 -6.51
CA ASP A 238 -15.73 0.89 -5.08
C ASP A 238 -14.84 2.08 -4.65
N GLY A 239 -14.11 2.69 -5.57
CA GLY A 239 -13.15 3.77 -5.27
C GLY A 239 -11.94 3.35 -4.44
N ARG A 240 -11.77 2.05 -4.16
CA ARG A 240 -10.65 1.52 -3.37
C ARG A 240 -9.45 1.25 -4.28
N ALA A 241 -8.28 1.10 -3.65
CA ALA A 241 -7.04 0.77 -4.36
C ALA A 241 -7.03 -0.71 -4.75
N HIS A 242 -6.97 -1.01 -6.04
CA HIS A 242 -6.82 -2.36 -6.57
C HIS A 242 -5.44 -2.51 -7.23
N ARG A 243 -4.70 -3.54 -6.83
CA ARG A 243 -3.35 -3.82 -7.33
C ARG A 243 -3.42 -4.65 -8.60
N VAL A 244 -2.91 -4.10 -9.70
CA VAL A 244 -2.85 -4.75 -11.02
C VAL A 244 -1.39 -4.99 -11.41
N PRO A 245 -0.96 -6.26 -11.58
CA PRO A 245 0.41 -6.55 -12.04
C PRO A 245 0.66 -5.99 -13.44
N VAL A 246 1.81 -5.36 -13.65
CA VAL A 246 2.22 -4.82 -14.96
C VAL A 246 3.40 -5.61 -15.53
N SER A 247 4.49 -5.71 -14.77
CA SER A 247 5.69 -6.42 -15.20
C SER A 247 6.49 -6.91 -14.01
N ALA A 248 7.33 -7.93 -14.23
CA ALA A 248 8.31 -8.36 -13.26
C ALA A 248 9.56 -8.85 -14.01
N PHE A 249 10.74 -8.54 -13.48
CA PHE A 249 11.98 -9.10 -13.98
C PHE A 249 12.99 -9.33 -12.86
N THR A 250 13.88 -10.28 -13.09
CA THR A 250 15.02 -10.56 -12.20
C THR A 250 16.31 -10.30 -12.96
N VAL A 251 17.25 -9.62 -12.32
CA VAL A 251 18.55 -9.26 -12.90
C VAL A 251 19.64 -9.35 -11.84
N ALA A 252 20.86 -9.67 -12.27
CA ALA A 252 22.03 -9.52 -11.41
C ALA A 252 22.20 -8.04 -11.02
N ALA A 253 22.47 -7.79 -9.75
CA ALA A 253 22.66 -6.45 -9.21
C ALA A 253 23.97 -6.37 -8.45
N SER A 254 24.67 -5.24 -8.57
CA SER A 254 25.84 -4.95 -7.75
C SER A 254 25.41 -4.17 -6.52
N SER A 255 25.96 -4.51 -5.35
CA SER A 255 25.72 -3.75 -4.13
C SER A 255 27.00 -3.12 -3.59
N GLU A 256 26.87 -1.91 -3.06
CA GLU A 256 27.93 -1.18 -2.35
C GLU A 256 27.37 -0.58 -1.07
N TYR A 257 28.25 -0.34 -0.09
CA TYR A 257 27.88 0.39 1.11
C TYR A 257 28.30 1.85 0.97
N ALA A 258 27.35 2.77 1.12
CA ALA A 258 27.58 4.20 1.06
C ALA A 258 27.32 4.82 2.44
N CYS A 259 28.09 5.86 2.78
CA CYS A 259 27.92 6.63 4.00
C CYS A 259 28.21 8.09 3.70
N SER A 260 27.33 8.98 4.15
CA SER A 260 27.50 10.43 4.07
C SER A 260 27.40 11.00 5.49
N PRO A 261 28.49 10.96 6.28
CA PRO A 261 28.45 11.28 7.71
C PRO A 261 27.93 12.69 8.04
N GLU A 262 28.09 13.64 7.12
CA GLU A 262 27.57 15.01 7.25
C GLU A 262 26.04 15.07 7.20
N LEU A 263 25.38 14.12 6.53
CA LEU A 263 23.93 14.01 6.40
C LEU A 263 23.33 12.99 7.36
N SER A 264 24.00 11.86 7.55
CA SER A 264 23.52 10.75 8.37
C SER A 264 24.69 9.86 8.84
N PRO A 265 24.70 9.44 10.12
CA PRO A 265 25.70 8.49 10.64
C PRO A 265 25.43 7.04 10.21
N LEU A 266 24.36 6.76 9.46
CA LEU A 266 23.99 5.42 9.03
C LEU A 266 24.71 5.03 7.73
N VAL A 267 25.10 3.76 7.63
CA VAL A 267 25.59 3.16 6.39
C VAL A 267 24.39 2.61 5.61
N THR A 268 24.20 3.07 4.38
CA THR A 268 23.16 2.58 3.47
C THR A 268 23.75 1.57 2.49
N GLN A 269 23.00 0.53 2.16
CA GLN A 269 23.34 -0.37 1.06
C GLN A 269 22.71 0.18 -0.21
N VAL A 270 23.53 0.51 -1.20
CA VAL A 270 23.11 0.96 -2.51
C VAL A 270 23.18 -0.22 -3.47
N VAL A 271 22.08 -0.51 -4.14
CA VAL A 271 21.98 -1.58 -5.14
C VAL A 271 21.82 -0.93 -6.51
N ARG A 272 22.65 -1.35 -7.47
CA ARG A 272 22.56 -0.91 -8.86
C ARG A 272 22.23 -2.08 -9.77
N CYS A 273 21.31 -1.84 -10.69
CA CYS A 273 20.90 -2.80 -11.71
C CYS A 273 20.45 -2.08 -12.98
N ASP A 274 20.50 -2.79 -14.10
CA ASP A 274 19.90 -2.31 -15.34
C ASP A 274 18.40 -2.57 -15.35
N ASN A 275 17.62 -1.57 -15.72
CA ASN A 275 16.18 -1.75 -15.91
C ASN A 275 15.90 -2.66 -17.12
N ARG A 276 15.34 -3.84 -16.88
CA ARG A 276 14.94 -4.83 -17.91
C ARG A 276 13.43 -5.01 -18.04
N SER A 277 12.62 -4.09 -17.50
CA SER A 277 11.15 -4.19 -17.59
C SER A 277 10.61 -3.98 -19.01
N GLY A 278 11.41 -3.42 -19.91
CA GLY A 278 10.98 -3.04 -21.26
C GLY A 278 10.20 -1.73 -21.32
N HIS A 279 10.09 -0.99 -20.20
CA HIS A 279 9.46 0.32 -20.13
C HIS A 279 10.20 1.23 -19.13
N ALA A 280 9.96 2.54 -19.21
CA ALA A 280 10.46 3.47 -18.21
C ALA A 280 9.83 3.18 -16.84
N LEU A 281 10.61 3.37 -15.76
CA LEU A 281 10.09 3.38 -14.40
C LEU A 281 9.55 4.78 -14.12
N LEU A 282 8.25 4.85 -13.90
CA LEU A 282 7.54 6.08 -13.54
C LEU A 282 7.73 6.39 -12.05
N ALA A 283 7.60 7.66 -11.66
CA ALA A 283 7.69 8.05 -10.24
C ALA A 283 6.59 7.36 -9.41
N GLY A 284 7.00 6.62 -8.37
CA GLY A 284 6.09 5.88 -7.51
C GLY A 284 6.82 5.27 -6.29
N PRO A 285 6.07 4.83 -5.28
CA PRO A 285 6.63 4.19 -4.09
C PRO A 285 7.30 2.86 -4.44
N VAL A 286 8.39 2.54 -3.74
CA VAL A 286 9.12 1.27 -3.86
C VAL A 286 9.20 0.61 -2.49
N ASP A 287 8.68 -0.61 -2.38
CA ASP A 287 8.86 -1.47 -1.23
C ASP A 287 10.20 -2.22 -1.36
N LEU A 288 11.18 -1.87 -0.53
CA LEU A 288 12.48 -2.54 -0.49
C LEU A 288 12.44 -3.74 0.46
N VAL A 289 12.67 -4.94 -0.08
CA VAL A 289 12.68 -6.20 0.67
C VAL A 289 14.05 -6.85 0.52
N ARG A 290 14.62 -7.29 1.64
CA ARG A 290 15.86 -8.07 1.66
C ARG A 290 15.52 -9.53 1.97
N GLY A 291 15.84 -10.42 1.03
CA GLY A 291 15.86 -11.86 1.26
C GLY A 291 16.92 -12.21 2.31
N THR A 292 16.55 -13.07 3.24
CA THR A 292 17.44 -13.59 4.29
C THR A 292 18.42 -14.61 3.74
#